data_AF-A0AAW4CLN8-F1
#
_entry.id   AF-A0AAW4CLN8-F1
#
_cell.length_a   1.000
_cell.length_b   1.000
_cell.length_c   1.000
_cell.angle_alpha   90.00
_cell.angle_beta   90.00
_cell.angle_gamma   90.00
#
_symmetry.space_group_name_H-M   'P 1'
#
loop_
_entity.id
_entity.type
_entity.pdbx_description
1 polymer ?
#
loop_
_entity_poly.entity_id
_entity_poly.type
_entity_poly.pdbx_seq_one_letter_code
_entity_poly.pdbx_strand_id
1 'polypeptide(L)'
;MVISAFHGERLRLARVALGLTLDQLGARVSATRQYLNQLEQGLKVPTDEMRAALAAALGIAEHFFAIPASAGISPEQCHFRKQRTTPVSVVSQVLARGTLLDGFVSRLDHELDLPTVSFPDIPVASAAEIEAAADHAREHWRLGTG
;
A
#
# COMPACT_ATOMS: atom_id res chain seq x y z
N MET A 1 -14.16 -20.18 -19.64
CA MET A 1 -12.97 -19.74 -18.88
C MET A 1 -12.89 -18.24 -19.06
N VAL A 2 -13.20 -17.46 -18.03
CA VAL A 2 -13.21 -15.99 -18.15
C VAL A 2 -11.75 -15.55 -18.10
N ILE A 3 -11.23 -14.99 -19.21
CA ILE A 3 -9.92 -14.36 -19.21
C ILE A 3 -10.02 -13.14 -18.30
N SER A 4 -9.57 -13.28 -17.06
CA SER A 4 -9.46 -12.16 -16.13
C SER A 4 -8.39 -11.20 -16.63
N ALA A 5 -8.70 -9.91 -16.68
CA ALA A 5 -7.72 -8.87 -16.99
C ALA A 5 -6.44 -9.03 -16.17
N PHE A 6 -5.29 -8.67 -16.74
CA PHE A 6 -4.00 -8.65 -16.07
C PHE A 6 -3.35 -7.29 -16.27
N HIS A 7 -3.24 -6.53 -15.19
CA HIS A 7 -2.59 -5.23 -15.18
C HIS A 7 -1.14 -5.39 -14.73
N GLY A 8 -0.20 -5.20 -15.66
CA GLY A 8 1.24 -5.25 -15.38
C GLY A 8 1.69 -4.32 -14.25
N GLU A 9 1.01 -3.18 -14.12
CA GLU A 9 1.24 -2.22 -13.03
C GLU A 9 0.95 -2.81 -11.64
N ARG A 10 -0.04 -3.72 -11.52
CA ARG A 10 -0.32 -4.43 -10.28
C ARG A 10 0.79 -5.41 -9.92
N LEU A 11 1.33 -6.12 -10.92
CA LEU A 11 2.51 -6.97 -10.73
C LEU A 11 3.70 -6.15 -10.21
N ARG A 12 3.99 -5.02 -10.87
CA ARG A 12 5.06 -4.11 -10.47
C ARG A 12 4.84 -3.57 -9.06
N LEU A 13 3.62 -3.14 -8.73
CA LEU A 13 3.26 -2.59 -7.43
C LEU A 13 3.54 -3.59 -6.30
N ALA A 14 3.03 -4.82 -6.43
CA ALA A 14 3.26 -5.87 -5.45
C ALA A 14 4.75 -6.23 -5.30
N ARG A 15 5.46 -6.38 -6.43
CA ARG A 15 6.90 -6.68 -6.42
C ARG A 15 7.70 -5.58 -5.72
N VAL A 16 7.45 -4.31 -6.05
CA VAL A 16 8.19 -3.17 -5.49
C VAL A 16 7.84 -2.96 -4.00
N ALA A 17 6.60 -3.19 -3.58
CA ALA A 17 6.20 -3.12 -2.17
C ALA A 17 6.97 -4.16 -1.30
N LEU A 18 7.26 -5.34 -1.86
CA LEU A 18 8.10 -6.36 -1.25
C LEU A 18 9.61 -6.06 -1.37
N GLY A 19 10.00 -5.02 -2.10
CA GLY A 19 11.41 -4.66 -2.31
C GLY A 19 12.17 -5.62 -3.21
N LEU A 20 11.46 -6.42 -4.01
CA LEU A 20 12.07 -7.43 -4.88
C LEU A 20 12.53 -6.80 -6.20
N THR A 21 13.69 -7.23 -6.70
CA THR A 21 14.10 -6.98 -8.09
C THR A 21 13.37 -7.93 -9.04
N LEU A 22 13.37 -7.61 -10.34
CA LEU A 22 12.85 -8.52 -11.35
C LEU A 22 13.61 -9.86 -11.35
N ASP A 23 14.92 -9.85 -11.13
CA ASP A 23 15.73 -11.07 -11.06
C ASP A 23 15.33 -11.94 -9.85
N GLN A 24 15.09 -11.32 -8.69
CA GLN A 24 14.64 -12.03 -7.49
C GLN A 24 13.25 -12.65 -7.66
N LEU A 25 12.32 -11.94 -8.30
CA LEU A 25 11.01 -12.51 -8.61
C LEU A 25 11.14 -13.61 -9.67
N GLY A 26 11.95 -13.40 -10.70
CA GLY A 26 12.20 -14.36 -11.78
C GLY A 26 12.75 -15.67 -11.26
N ALA A 27 13.68 -15.63 -10.30
CA ALA A 27 14.20 -16.82 -9.63
C ALA A 27 13.11 -17.61 -8.86
N ARG A 28 12.08 -16.94 -8.32
CA ARG A 28 10.99 -17.59 -7.58
C ARG A 28 9.98 -18.31 -8.49
N VAL A 29 9.81 -17.83 -9.71
CA VAL A 29 8.79 -18.34 -10.67
C VAL A 29 9.41 -18.95 -11.92
N SER A 30 10.73 -19.19 -11.90
CA SER A 30 11.50 -19.73 -13.03
C SER A 30 11.27 -18.96 -14.34
N ALA A 31 11.25 -17.63 -14.26
CA ALA A 31 11.05 -16.74 -15.40
C ALA A 31 12.22 -15.78 -15.60
N THR A 32 12.45 -15.36 -16.85
CA THR A 32 13.51 -14.40 -17.15
C THR A 32 13.12 -12.98 -16.73
N ARG A 33 14.10 -12.17 -16.35
CA ARG A 33 13.93 -10.74 -16.09
C ARG A 33 13.23 -10.02 -17.26
N GLN A 34 13.60 -10.35 -18.49
CA GLN A 34 13.02 -9.75 -19.69
C GLN A 34 11.53 -10.07 -19.81
N TYR A 35 11.13 -11.32 -19.55
CA TYR A 35 9.74 -11.72 -19.58
C TYR A 35 8.92 -10.99 -18.51
N LEU A 36 9.40 -10.95 -17.26
CA LEU A 36 8.70 -10.22 -16.18
C LEU A 36 8.58 -8.73 -16.48
N ASN A 37 9.61 -8.11 -17.06
CA ASN A 37 9.53 -6.71 -17.49
C ASN A 37 8.46 -6.50 -18.59
N GLN A 38 8.33 -7.43 -19.54
CA GLN A 38 7.26 -7.38 -20.56
C GLN A 38 5.86 -7.52 -19.92
N LEU A 39 5.71 -8.35 -18.89
CA LEU A 39 4.46 -8.44 -18.14
C LEU A 39 4.15 -7.13 -17.41
N GLU A 40 5.13 -6.54 -16.72
CA GLU A 40 4.93 -5.27 -15.99
C GLU A 40 4.57 -4.10 -16.91
N GLN A 41 5.09 -4.09 -18.14
CA GLN A 41 4.78 -3.09 -19.17
C GLN A 41 3.47 -3.37 -19.91
N GLY A 42 2.78 -4.49 -19.61
CA GLY A 42 1.56 -4.89 -20.33
C GLY A 42 1.80 -5.35 -21.77
N LEU A 43 3.06 -5.57 -22.17
CA LEU A 43 3.43 -6.04 -23.50
C LEU A 43 3.14 -7.53 -23.69
N LYS A 44 3.00 -8.28 -22.59
CA LYS A 44 2.61 -9.68 -22.58
C LYS A 44 1.59 -9.95 -21.48
N VAL A 45 0.77 -10.96 -21.72
CA VAL A 45 -0.17 -11.52 -20.74
C VAL A 45 0.40 -12.87 -20.28
N PRO A 46 0.43 -13.17 -18.96
CA PRO A 46 0.90 -14.46 -18.48
C PRO A 46 -0.12 -15.56 -18.77
N THR A 47 0.36 -16.82 -18.80
CA THR A 47 -0.54 -17.99 -18.71
C THR A 47 -1.20 -18.04 -17.33
N ASP A 48 -2.27 -18.82 -17.19
CA ASP A 48 -2.94 -18.99 -15.89
C ASP A 48 -2.00 -19.63 -14.86
N GLU A 49 -1.17 -20.60 -15.28
CA GLU A 49 -0.12 -21.20 -14.44
C GLU A 49 0.90 -20.15 -13.94
N MET A 50 1.35 -19.26 -14.84
CA MET A 50 2.29 -18.20 -14.47
C MET A 50 1.62 -17.15 -13.57
N ARG A 51 0.34 -16.83 -13.80
CA ARG A 51 -0.44 -15.94 -12.93
C ARG A 51 -0.52 -16.50 -11.51
N ALA A 52 -0.87 -17.78 -11.36
CA ALA A 52 -0.93 -18.45 -10.07
C ALA A 52 0.46 -18.49 -9.39
N ALA A 53 1.52 -18.79 -10.14
CA ALA A 53 2.89 -18.78 -9.63
C ALA A 53 3.32 -17.40 -9.12
N LEU A 54 3.00 -16.33 -9.87
CA LEU A 54 3.27 -14.95 -9.46
C LEU A 54 2.49 -14.56 -8.20
N ALA A 55 1.21 -14.90 -8.14
CA ALA A 55 0.37 -14.64 -6.96
C ALA A 55 0.93 -15.32 -5.71
N ALA A 56 1.28 -16.60 -5.81
CA ALA A 56 1.90 -17.36 -4.72
C ALA A 56 3.25 -16.77 -4.30
N ALA A 57 4.13 -16.44 -5.25
CA ALA A 57 5.47 -15.90 -4.97
C ALA A 57 5.44 -14.49 -4.32
N LEU A 58 4.37 -13.74 -4.54
CA LEU A 58 4.13 -12.41 -4.01
C LEU A 58 3.22 -12.41 -2.76
N GLY A 59 2.61 -13.54 -2.40
CA GLY A 59 1.72 -13.66 -1.25
C GLY A 59 0.42 -12.87 -1.40
N ILE A 60 -0.13 -12.80 -2.62
CA ILE A 60 -1.36 -12.07 -2.95
C ILE A 60 -2.36 -12.98 -3.64
N ALA A 61 -3.64 -12.60 -3.65
CA ALA A 61 -4.65 -13.31 -4.42
C ALA A 61 -4.55 -12.96 -5.93
N GLU A 62 -4.84 -13.92 -6.81
CA GLU A 62 -4.76 -13.72 -8.26
C GLU A 62 -5.63 -12.57 -8.79
N HIS A 63 -6.78 -12.34 -8.17
CA HIS A 63 -7.69 -11.25 -8.53
C HIS A 63 -7.04 -9.86 -8.35
N PHE A 64 -5.99 -9.74 -7.54
CA PHE A 64 -5.25 -8.50 -7.36
C PHE A 64 -4.70 -7.96 -8.69
N PHE A 65 -4.28 -8.85 -9.60
CA PHE A 65 -3.78 -8.43 -10.92
C PHE A 65 -4.89 -7.88 -11.83
N ALA A 66 -6.16 -8.12 -11.52
CA ALA A 66 -7.30 -7.66 -12.30
C ALA A 66 -7.90 -6.35 -11.77
N ILE A 67 -7.44 -5.87 -10.61
CA ILE A 67 -7.93 -4.60 -10.07
C ILE A 67 -7.33 -3.46 -10.91
N PRO A 68 -8.15 -2.55 -11.47
CA PRO A 68 -7.65 -1.39 -12.20
C PRO A 68 -6.64 -0.61 -11.36
N ALA A 69 -5.61 -0.05 -12.00
CA ALA A 69 -4.68 0.83 -11.31
C ALA A 69 -5.39 2.13 -10.92
N SER A 70 -5.17 2.61 -9.69
CA SER A 70 -5.52 3.98 -9.30
C SER A 70 -4.33 4.91 -9.55
N ALA A 71 -4.58 6.22 -9.54
CA ALA A 71 -3.52 7.19 -9.38
C ALA A 71 -2.83 6.91 -8.04
N GLY A 72 -1.65 6.27 -8.06
CA GLY A 72 -0.94 5.90 -6.85
C GLY A 72 -0.41 7.11 -6.07
N ILE A 73 0.18 6.85 -4.90
CA ILE A 73 0.79 7.89 -4.07
C ILE A 73 2.03 8.45 -4.76
N SER A 74 2.08 9.77 -4.88
CA SER A 74 3.21 10.47 -5.50
C SER A 74 4.25 10.92 -4.47
N PRO A 75 5.53 11.08 -4.87
CA PRO A 75 6.60 11.52 -3.97
C PRO A 75 6.31 12.86 -3.28
N GLU A 76 5.65 13.79 -3.97
CA GLU A 76 5.27 15.10 -3.45
C GLU A 76 4.22 15.05 -2.33
N GLN A 77 3.47 13.95 -2.20
CA GLN A 77 2.55 13.71 -1.09
C GLN A 77 3.26 13.14 0.15
N CYS A 78 4.55 12.82 0.05
CA CYS A 78 5.33 12.19 1.11
C CYS A 78 6.32 13.17 1.75
N HIS A 79 6.14 13.45 3.04
CA HIS A 79 7.12 14.18 3.84
C HIS A 79 8.26 13.27 4.29
N PHE A 80 9.28 13.12 3.43
CA PHE A 80 10.50 12.43 3.82
C PHE A 80 11.32 13.31 4.78
N ARG A 81 11.63 12.80 5.98
CA ARG A 81 12.44 13.51 6.97
C ARG A 81 13.80 13.88 6.36
N LYS A 82 14.12 15.18 6.33
CA LYS A 82 15.42 15.68 5.83
C LYS A 82 16.57 15.07 6.63
N GLN A 83 17.64 14.73 5.91
CA GLN A 83 18.92 14.14 6.38
C GLN A 83 19.04 12.61 6.42
N ARG A 84 18.86 11.96 5.28
CA ARG A 84 19.65 10.78 4.88
C ARG A 84 19.46 10.55 3.38
N THR A 85 20.51 10.16 2.68
CA THR A 85 20.51 9.72 1.28
C THR A 85 19.70 8.43 1.15
N THR A 86 18.38 8.52 1.22
CA THR A 86 17.49 7.36 1.09
C THR A 86 17.62 6.82 -0.33
N PRO A 87 18.01 5.54 -0.50
CA PRO A 87 18.14 4.95 -1.83
C PRO A 87 16.83 5.01 -2.61
N VAL A 88 16.90 5.20 -3.92
CA VAL A 88 15.72 5.25 -4.81
C VAL A 88 14.85 3.99 -4.69
N SER A 89 15.46 2.83 -4.43
CA SER A 89 14.74 1.58 -4.18
C SER A 89 13.88 1.62 -2.93
N VAL A 90 14.38 2.24 -1.85
CA VAL A 90 13.63 2.44 -0.60
C VAL A 90 12.50 3.43 -0.82
N VAL A 91 12.75 4.54 -1.52
CA VAL A 91 11.70 5.50 -1.89
C VAL A 91 10.60 4.81 -2.69
N SER A 92 10.97 4.03 -3.72
CA SER A 92 10.03 3.29 -4.56
C SER A 92 9.20 2.28 -3.75
N GLN A 93 9.83 1.57 -2.81
CA GLN A 93 9.16 0.64 -1.93
C GLN A 93 8.15 1.34 -1.01
N VAL A 94 8.51 2.50 -0.45
CA VAL A 94 7.62 3.30 0.40
C VAL A 94 6.41 3.78 -0.41
N LEU A 95 6.61 4.29 -1.62
CA LEU A 95 5.52 4.74 -2.50
C LEU A 95 4.59 3.58 -2.89
N ALA A 96 5.16 2.41 -3.19
CA ALA A 96 4.37 1.22 -3.49
C ALA A 96 3.53 0.77 -2.29
N ARG A 97 4.09 0.76 -1.08
CA ARG A 97 3.34 0.46 0.16
C ARG A 97 2.27 1.51 0.46
N GLY A 98 2.59 2.79 0.27
CA GLY A 98 1.63 3.89 0.40
C GLY A 98 0.44 3.73 -0.55
N THR A 99 0.70 3.38 -1.81
CA THR A 99 -0.35 3.13 -2.81
C THR A 99 -1.24 1.94 -2.44
N LEU A 100 -0.67 0.88 -1.85
CA LEU A 100 -1.47 -0.25 -1.35
C LEU A 100 -2.35 0.17 -0.15
N LEU A 101 -1.79 0.96 0.78
CA LEU A 101 -2.52 1.45 1.93
C LEU A 101 -3.65 2.40 1.52
N ASP A 102 -3.40 3.30 0.58
CA ASP A 102 -4.39 4.22 0.02
C ASP A 102 -5.59 3.48 -0.60
N GLY A 103 -5.32 2.45 -1.41
CA GLY A 103 -6.37 1.60 -1.97
C GLY A 103 -7.14 0.82 -0.91
N PHE A 104 -6.48 0.39 0.17
CA PHE A 104 -7.14 -0.27 1.29
C PHE A 104 -8.04 0.69 2.08
N VAL A 105 -7.53 1.86 2.45
CA VAL A 105 -8.28 2.91 3.18
C VAL A 105 -9.47 3.39 2.34
N SER A 106 -9.27 3.67 1.05
CA SER A 106 -10.34 4.07 0.14
C SER A 106 -11.46 3.04 0.07
N ARG A 107 -11.14 1.75 0.19
CA ARG A 107 -12.15 0.69 0.23
C ARG A 107 -12.88 0.66 1.56
N LEU A 108 -12.18 0.87 2.68
CA LEU A 108 -12.82 1.00 3.99
C LEU A 108 -13.79 2.19 4.02
N ASP A 109 -13.35 3.36 3.54
CA ASP A 109 -14.18 4.57 3.48
C ASP A 109 -15.44 4.39 2.60
N HIS A 110 -15.36 3.53 1.58
CA HIS A 110 -16.52 3.21 0.74
C HIS A 110 -17.49 2.20 1.38
N GLU A 111 -16.96 1.18 2.06
CA GLU A 111 -17.74 0.05 2.58
C GLU A 111 -18.23 0.26 4.02
N LEU A 112 -17.61 1.17 4.76
CA LEU A 112 -17.90 1.42 6.17
C LEU A 112 -18.47 2.82 6.35
N ASP A 113 -19.55 2.91 7.11
CA ASP A 113 -20.04 4.19 7.64
C ASP A 113 -19.30 4.50 8.95
N LEU A 114 -18.06 4.98 8.81
CA LEU A 114 -17.23 5.35 9.96
C LEU A 114 -17.75 6.66 10.59
N PRO A 115 -17.72 6.78 11.93
CA PRO A 115 -18.15 8.00 12.60
C PRO A 115 -17.29 9.19 12.18
N THR A 116 -17.90 10.38 12.13
CA THR A 116 -17.16 11.62 11.89
C THR A 116 -16.06 11.80 12.92
N VAL A 117 -14.89 12.25 12.46
CA VAL A 117 -13.76 12.59 13.32
C VAL A 117 -14.19 13.60 14.40
N SER A 118 -14.00 13.22 15.66
CA SER A 118 -14.46 13.98 16.83
C SER A 118 -13.34 14.24 17.86
N PHE A 119 -12.11 14.44 17.39
CA PHE A 119 -11.02 14.83 18.30
C PHE A 119 -11.32 16.23 18.88
N PRO A 120 -11.35 16.39 20.22
CA PRO A 120 -11.46 17.70 20.82
C PRO A 120 -10.14 18.49 20.61
N ASP A 121 -10.27 19.74 20.16
CA ASP A 121 -9.13 20.65 20.02
C ASP A 121 -9.00 21.50 21.29
N ILE A 122 -8.00 21.19 22.11
CA ILE A 122 -7.80 21.78 23.44
C ILE A 122 -6.40 22.42 23.47
N PRO A 123 -6.28 23.75 23.59
CA PRO A 123 -4.99 24.40 23.69
C PRO A 123 -4.34 24.06 25.05
N VAL A 124 -3.04 23.74 25.01
CA VAL A 124 -2.25 23.37 26.19
C VAL A 124 -0.92 24.12 26.20
N ALA A 125 -0.51 24.60 27.38
CA ALA A 125 0.72 25.34 27.60
C ALA A 125 1.63 24.69 28.67
N SER A 126 1.15 23.63 29.33
CA SER A 126 1.88 22.93 30.38
C SER A 126 1.64 21.42 30.36
N ALA A 127 2.53 20.65 30.99
CA ALA A 127 2.36 19.19 31.11
C ALA A 127 1.08 18.82 31.88
N ALA A 128 0.70 19.61 32.90
CA ALA A 128 -0.54 19.39 33.64
C ALA A 128 -1.78 19.59 32.75
N GLU A 129 -1.73 20.56 31.83
CA GLU A 129 -2.81 20.79 30.86
C GLU A 129 -2.89 19.68 29.80
N ILE A 130 -1.77 19.04 29.45
CA ILE A 130 -1.77 17.86 28.57
C ILE A 130 -2.57 16.71 29.20
N GLU A 131 -2.32 16.41 30.48
CA GLU A 131 -3.06 15.38 31.21
C GLU A 131 -4.56 15.72 31.29
N ALA A 132 -4.89 16.97 31.63
CA ALA A 132 -6.28 17.42 31.67
C ALA A 132 -6.99 17.34 30.31
N ALA A 133 -6.29 17.67 29.21
CA ALA A 133 -6.84 17.54 27.86
C ALA A 133 -7.07 16.07 27.47
N ALA A 134 -6.18 15.16 27.90
CA ALA A 134 -6.35 13.73 27.68
C ALA A 134 -7.56 13.17 28.44
N ASP A 135 -7.78 13.60 29.69
CA ASP A 135 -8.96 13.24 30.48
C ASP A 135 -10.25 13.78 29.83
N HIS A 136 -10.25 15.03 29.38
CA HIS A 136 -11.39 15.61 28.66
C HIS A 136 -11.71 14.84 27.37
N ALA A 137 -10.69 14.40 26.63
CA ALA A 137 -10.90 13.58 25.43
C ALA A 137 -11.51 12.22 25.77
N ARG A 138 -11.09 11.59 26.87
CA ARG A 138 -11.72 10.34 27.35
C ARG A 138 -13.18 10.53 27.73
N GLU A 139 -13.51 11.63 28.42
CA GLU A 139 -14.88 11.97 28.77
C GLU A 139 -15.73 12.23 27.52
N HIS A 140 -15.20 13.00 26.55
CA HIS A 140 -15.86 13.27 25.27
C HIS A 140 -16.22 11.99 24.53
N TRP A 141 -15.32 11.01 24.51
CA TRP A 141 -15.54 9.70 23.89
C TRP A 141 -16.21 8.67 24.81
N ARG A 142 -16.51 9.02 26.06
CA ARG A 142 -17.13 8.14 27.07
C ARG A 142 -16.36 6.83 27.28
N LEU A 143 -15.03 6.90 27.27
CA LEU A 143 -14.15 5.72 27.39
C LEU A 143 -13.94 5.26 28.84
N GLY A 144 -14.46 5.99 29.83
CA GLY A 144 -14.24 5.75 31.25
C GLY A 144 -12.83 6.16 31.72
N THR A 145 -12.54 5.91 33.00
CA THR A 145 -11.28 6.32 33.65
C THR A 145 -10.18 5.28 33.64
N GLY A 146 -10.44 4.09 33.06
CA GLY A 146 -9.58 2.91 33.22
C GLY A 146 -9.82 2.20 34.53
#